data_AF-A0A521CJD9-F1
#
_entry.id   AF-A0A521CJD9-F1
#
_cell.length_a   1.000
_cell.length_b   1.000
_cell.length_c   1.000
_cell.angle_alpha   90.00
_cell.angle_beta   90.00
_cell.angle_gamma   90.00
#
_symmetry.space_group_name_H-M   'P 1'
#
loop_
_entity.id
_entity.type
_entity.pdbx_description
1 polymer ?
#
loop_
_entity_poly.entity_id
_entity_poly.type
_entity_poly.pdbx_seq_one_letter_code
_entity_poly.pdbx_strand_id
1 'polypeptide(L)'
;MAVSAVEFRDIDQNRYYISVDGYCFIELNCETKRRIRRIARIFGDEIVKKENGHGIHRKTMSFGFPYELLKQAQLRGVKQAVVIFNGAVFITDVEKFFSKGFVLFFKERVERRIFLPMSEFKQINDARYLQYYELLVKGK
;
A
#
# COMPACT_ATOMS: atom_id res chain seq x y z
N MET A 1 -20.84 2.70 4.45
CA MET A 1 -20.15 2.56 5.76
C MET A 1 -19.38 3.84 6.01
N ALA A 2 -19.61 4.50 7.15
CA ALA A 2 -18.80 5.66 7.54
C ALA A 2 -17.36 5.17 7.81
N VAL A 3 -16.41 5.61 7.00
CA VAL A 3 -14.99 5.32 7.22
C VAL A 3 -14.58 6.19 8.41
N SER A 4 -14.61 5.64 9.63
CA SER A 4 -14.04 6.33 10.78
C SER A 4 -12.53 6.42 10.60
N ALA A 5 -11.99 7.57 10.98
CA ALA A 5 -10.56 7.73 11.07
C ALA A 5 -10.02 6.73 12.12
N VAL A 6 -8.99 5.96 11.76
CA VAL A 6 -8.40 4.96 12.66
C VAL A 6 -6.90 5.13 12.70
N GLU A 7 -6.40 5.10 13.93
CA GLU A 7 -4.98 5.04 14.25
C GLU A 7 -4.64 3.63 14.75
N PHE A 8 -3.51 3.08 14.29
CA PHE A 8 -2.98 1.82 14.79
C PHE A 8 -1.45 1.82 14.70
N ARG A 9 -0.81 0.87 15.38
CA ARG A 9 0.64 0.72 15.40
C ARG A 9 1.06 -0.67 14.93
N ASP A 10 2.23 -0.74 14.31
CA ASP A 10 2.91 -2.03 14.11
C ASP A 10 3.79 -2.42 15.30
N ILE A 11 4.42 -3.58 15.19
CA ILE A 11 5.34 -4.13 16.20
C ILE A 11 6.56 -3.23 16.45
N ASP A 12 6.95 -2.43 15.45
CA ASP A 12 8.05 -1.47 15.51
C ASP A 12 7.61 -0.09 16.03
N GLN A 13 6.34 0.02 16.47
CA GLN A 13 5.69 1.24 16.96
C GLN A 13 5.54 2.35 15.90
N ASN A 14 5.65 2.02 14.60
CA ASN A 14 5.26 2.95 13.54
C ASN A 14 3.76 3.20 13.62
N ARG A 15 3.34 4.46 13.48
CA ARG A 15 1.93 4.83 13.54
C ARG A 15 1.34 4.90 12.15
N TYR A 16 0.17 4.33 11.99
CA TYR A 16 -0.62 4.39 10.77
C TYR A 16 -1.91 5.14 11.05
N TYR A 17 -2.32 5.96 10.08
CA TYR A 17 -3.57 6.70 10.14
C TYR A 17 -4.33 6.50 8.82
N ILE A 18 -5.60 6.12 8.91
CA ILE A 18 -6.53 6.08 7.78
C ILE A 18 -7.52 7.22 7.98
N SER A 19 -7.57 8.18 7.05
CA SER A 19 -8.53 9.29 7.12
C SER A 19 -9.94 8.85 6.78
N VAL A 20 -10.92 9.73 7.04
CA VAL A 20 -12.32 9.51 6.66
C VAL A 20 -12.48 9.33 5.14
N ASP A 21 -11.72 10.07 4.34
CA ASP A 21 -11.72 9.92 2.87
C ASP A 21 -10.89 8.73 2.36
N GLY A 22 -10.41 7.88 3.28
CA GLY A 22 -9.66 6.66 2.99
C GLY A 22 -8.18 6.86 2.71
N TYR A 23 -7.61 8.06 2.90
CA TYR A 23 -6.16 8.26 2.73
C TYR A 23 -5.37 7.58 3.84
N CYS A 24 -4.37 6.79 3.47
CA CYS A 24 -3.52 6.06 4.40
C CYS A 24 -2.17 6.77 4.57
N PHE A 25 -1.80 7.03 5.82
CA PHE A 25 -0.58 7.70 6.20
C PHE A 25 0.23 6.83 7.15
N ILE A 26 1.55 7.01 7.12
CA ILE A 26 2.49 6.44 8.08
C ILE A 26 3.35 7.53 8.70
N GLU A 27 3.54 7.42 10.01
CA GLU A 27 4.56 8.11 10.78
C GLU A 27 5.58 7.08 11.28
N LEU A 28 6.79 7.13 10.75
CA LEU A 28 7.87 6.24 11.15
C LEU A 28 8.41 6.61 12.54
N ASN A 29 8.60 5.61 13.38
CA ASN A 29 9.20 5.76 14.71
C ASN A 29 10.73 5.76 14.61
N CYS A 30 11.31 6.80 14.02
CA CYS A 30 12.76 6.99 13.94
C CYS A 30 13.22 8.23 14.72
N GLU A 31 14.37 8.12 15.38
CA GLU A 31 14.92 9.13 16.30
C GLU A 31 15.28 10.46 15.61
N THR A 32 15.45 10.46 14.30
CA THR A 32 16.09 11.56 13.56
C THR A 32 15.15 12.51 12.84
N LYS A 33 13.84 12.19 12.70
CA LYS A 33 12.77 13.12 12.24
C LYS A 33 11.41 12.41 12.13
N ARG A 34 10.40 12.90 12.83
CA ARG A 34 8.98 12.52 12.58
C ARG A 34 8.58 13.01 11.19
N ARG A 35 8.37 12.10 10.25
CA ARG A 35 7.89 12.42 8.89
C ARG A 35 6.65 11.61 8.57
N ILE A 36 5.51 12.29 8.56
CA ILE A 36 4.24 11.72 8.10
C ILE A 36 4.26 11.67 6.56
N ARG A 37 3.88 10.53 5.98
CA ARG A 37 3.81 10.37 4.52
C ARG A 37 2.51 9.66 4.16
N ARG A 38 1.84 10.15 3.11
CA ARG A 38 0.75 9.42 2.45
C ARG A 38 1.35 8.28 1.63
N ILE A 39 0.84 7.06 1.83
CA ILE A 39 1.40 5.84 1.23
C ILE A 39 0.39 5.05 0.40
N ALA A 40 -0.91 5.21 0.68
CA ALA A 40 -1.98 4.58 -0.10
C ALA A 40 -3.29 5.36 0.07
N ARG A 41 -4.32 4.92 -0.66
CA ARG A 41 -5.72 5.33 -0.45
C ARG A 41 -6.61 4.10 -0.54
N ILE A 42 -7.52 3.94 0.41
CA ILE A 42 -8.63 3.00 0.33
C ILE A 42 -9.81 3.72 -0.34
N PHE A 43 -10.37 3.11 -1.38
CA PHE A 43 -11.54 3.62 -2.07
C PHE A 43 -12.39 2.44 -2.55
N GLY A 44 -13.67 2.41 -2.16
CA GLY A 44 -14.52 1.24 -2.39
C GLY A 44 -13.93 -0.01 -1.71
N ASP A 45 -13.73 -1.07 -2.49
CA ASP A 45 -13.12 -2.33 -2.08
C ASP A 45 -11.64 -2.45 -2.50
N GLU A 46 -11.00 -1.32 -2.83
CA GLU A 46 -9.62 -1.27 -3.32
C GLU A 46 -8.69 -0.50 -2.36
N ILE A 47 -7.45 -0.96 -2.24
CA ILE A 47 -6.33 -0.16 -1.73
C ILE A 47 -5.37 0.19 -2.87
N VAL A 48 -5.23 1.48 -3.13
CA VAL A 48 -4.48 2.02 -4.26
C VAL A 48 -3.20 2.69 -3.76
N LYS A 49 -2.06 2.37 -4.37
CA LYS A 49 -0.79 3.10 -4.15
C LYS A 49 -0.06 3.38 -5.45
N LYS A 50 0.88 4.32 -5.40
CA LYS A 50 1.81 4.60 -6.49
C LYS A 50 3.23 4.30 -6.04
N GLU A 51 3.92 3.42 -6.78
CA GLU A 51 5.34 3.15 -6.58
C GLU A 51 6.14 4.07 -7.51
N ASN A 52 7.02 4.89 -6.92
CA ASN A 52 8.05 5.59 -7.67
C ASN A 52 9.10 4.55 -8.06
N GLY A 53 9.63 4.59 -9.28
CA GLY A 53 10.56 3.60 -9.84
C GLY A 53 11.85 3.32 -9.06
N HIS A 54 12.01 3.81 -7.84
CA HIS A 54 13.18 3.65 -7.01
C HIS A 54 12.80 2.78 -5.81
N GLY A 55 13.34 1.57 -5.74
CA GLY A 55 13.07 0.71 -4.59
C GLY A 55 13.42 -0.75 -4.80
N ILE A 56 13.12 -1.51 -3.75
CA ILE A 56 13.39 -2.95 -3.64
C ILE A 56 12.62 -3.73 -4.71
N HIS A 57 11.44 -3.22 -5.12
CA HIS A 57 10.62 -3.80 -6.18
C HIS A 57 11.38 -4.04 -7.50
N ARG A 58 12.44 -3.26 -7.81
CA ARG A 58 13.29 -3.50 -8.99
C ARG A 58 14.22 -4.70 -8.82
N LYS A 59 14.73 -4.93 -7.60
CA LYS A 59 15.63 -6.06 -7.31
C LYS A 59 14.86 -7.35 -7.09
N THR A 60 13.66 -7.26 -6.52
CA THR A 60 12.84 -8.42 -6.15
C THR A 60 11.69 -8.71 -7.11
N MET A 61 11.49 -7.86 -8.13
CA MET A 61 10.37 -7.96 -9.08
C MET A 61 9.02 -8.15 -8.35
N SER A 62 8.81 -7.39 -7.29
CA SER A 62 7.65 -7.55 -6.38
C SER A 62 7.16 -6.21 -5.85
N PHE A 63 5.87 -6.09 -5.54
CA PHE A 63 5.30 -4.89 -4.91
C PHE A 63 5.07 -5.11 -3.42
N GLY A 64 5.41 -4.13 -2.58
CA GLY A 64 5.36 -4.26 -1.12
C GLY A 64 4.36 -3.33 -0.43
N PHE A 65 3.48 -3.85 0.42
CA PHE A 65 2.63 -3.05 1.30
C PHE A 65 3.09 -3.17 2.76
N PRO A 66 2.85 -2.16 3.61
CA PRO A 66 2.99 -2.34 5.04
C PRO A 66 2.02 -3.43 5.50
N TYR A 67 2.53 -4.41 6.24
CA TYR A 67 1.76 -5.60 6.62
C TYR A 67 0.50 -5.23 7.41
N GLU A 68 0.67 -4.41 8.46
CA GLU A 68 -0.46 -4.00 9.31
C GLU A 68 -1.47 -3.14 8.56
N LEU A 69 -1.00 -2.26 7.65
CA LEU A 69 -1.90 -1.49 6.81
C LEU A 69 -2.78 -2.38 5.94
N LEU A 70 -2.18 -3.39 5.31
CA LEU A 70 -2.90 -4.30 4.43
C LEU A 70 -3.89 -5.17 5.22
N LYS A 71 -3.51 -5.61 6.43
CA LYS A 71 -4.39 -6.35 7.33
C LYS A 71 -5.59 -5.50 7.78
N GLN A 72 -5.36 -4.23 8.14
CA GLN A 72 -6.44 -3.30 8.50
C GLN A 72 -7.35 -2.99 7.30
N ALA A 73 -6.80 -2.88 6.09
CA ALA A 73 -7.59 -2.73 4.87
C ALA A 73 -8.49 -3.95 4.64
N GLN A 74 -7.97 -5.18 4.79
CA GLN A 74 -8.76 -6.40 4.65
C GLN A 74 -9.91 -6.49 5.66
N LEU A 75 -9.67 -6.14 6.93
CA LEU A 75 -10.71 -6.09 7.97
C LEU A 75 -11.83 -5.08 7.65
N ARG A 76 -11.54 -4.07 6.83
CA ARG A 76 -12.50 -3.07 6.33
C ARG A 76 -13.22 -3.50 5.05
N GLY A 77 -12.99 -4.71 4.57
CA GLY A 77 -13.62 -5.26 3.37
C GLY A 77 -12.92 -4.93 2.07
N VAL A 78 -11.68 -4.42 2.12
CA VAL A 78 -10.85 -4.26 0.90
C VAL A 78 -10.50 -5.64 0.35
N LYS A 79 -10.80 -5.84 -0.93
CA LYS A 79 -10.58 -7.09 -1.66
C LYS A 79 -9.40 -7.00 -2.61
N GLN A 80 -9.18 -5.83 -3.20
CA GLN A 80 -8.17 -5.64 -4.24
C GLN A 80 -7.06 -4.68 -3.82
N ALA A 81 -5.84 -5.01 -4.22
CA ALA A 81 -4.68 -4.14 -4.15
C ALA A 81 -4.33 -3.66 -5.54
N VAL A 82 -4.27 -2.33 -5.70
CA VAL A 82 -3.95 -1.65 -6.96
C VAL A 82 -2.62 -0.91 -6.80
N VAL A 83 -1.70 -1.16 -7.72
CA VAL A 83 -0.40 -0.51 -7.76
C VAL A 83 -0.20 0.17 -9.10
N ILE A 84 0.02 1.48 -9.06
CA ILE A 84 0.43 2.26 -10.22
C ILE A 84 1.96 2.24 -10.30
N PHE A 85 2.49 1.71 -11.38
CA PHE A 85 3.93 1.59 -11.58
C PHE A 85 4.30 1.67 -13.06
N ASN A 86 5.29 2.51 -13.39
CA ASN A 86 5.88 2.62 -14.72
C ASN A 86 4.86 2.78 -15.87
N GLY A 87 3.82 3.59 -15.68
CA GLY A 87 2.77 3.82 -16.68
C GLY A 87 1.74 2.70 -16.82
N ALA A 88 1.77 1.69 -15.95
CA ALA A 88 0.82 0.60 -15.92
C ALA A 88 0.11 0.49 -14.56
N VAL A 89 -1.03 -0.18 -14.56
CA VAL A 89 -1.81 -0.50 -13.37
C VAL A 89 -1.73 -1.99 -13.12
N PHE A 90 -1.35 -2.38 -11.91
CA PHE A 90 -1.26 -3.76 -11.48
C PHE A 90 -2.32 -4.04 -10.43
N ILE A 91 -3.18 -5.02 -10.68
CA ILE A 91 -4.31 -5.35 -9.80
C ILE A 91 -4.18 -6.80 -9.35
N THR A 92 -4.44 -7.05 -8.06
CA THR A 92 -4.47 -8.39 -7.49
C THR A 92 -5.37 -8.44 -6.26
N ASP A 93 -5.70 -9.64 -5.79
CA ASP A 93 -6.46 -9.83 -4.56
C ASP A 93 -5.56 -9.62 -3.34
N VAL A 94 -6.08 -8.93 -2.32
CA VAL A 94 -5.35 -8.69 -1.06
C VAL A 94 -4.94 -10.01 -0.39
N GLU A 95 -5.77 -11.05 -0.48
CA GLU A 95 -5.49 -12.37 0.09
C GLU A 95 -4.23 -13.03 -0.48
N LYS A 96 -3.85 -12.71 -1.73
CA LYS A 96 -2.62 -13.24 -2.34
C LYS A 96 -1.37 -12.76 -1.62
N PHE A 97 -1.39 -11.56 -1.02
CA PHE A 97 -0.26 -11.12 -0.21
C PHE A 97 -0.05 -12.03 0.99
N PHE A 98 -1.12 -12.43 1.68
CA PHE A 98 -1.01 -13.26 2.89
C PHE A 98 -0.72 -14.73 2.59
N SER A 99 -1.14 -15.23 1.43
CA SER A 99 -0.97 -16.64 1.05
C SER A 99 0.31 -16.90 0.24
N LYS A 100 0.73 -15.97 -0.62
CA LYS A 100 1.86 -16.12 -1.55
C LYS A 100 2.95 -15.07 -1.37
N GLY A 101 2.70 -14.04 -0.57
CA GLY A 101 3.67 -12.99 -0.32
C GLY A 101 4.77 -13.43 0.63
N PHE A 102 5.84 -12.67 0.66
CA PHE A 102 6.98 -12.86 1.55
C PHE A 102 7.28 -11.57 2.32
N VAL A 103 7.80 -11.71 3.53
CA VAL A 103 8.16 -10.57 4.38
C VAL A 103 9.66 -10.31 4.23
N LEU A 104 10.02 -9.05 4.02
CA LEU A 104 11.41 -8.62 4.16
C LEU A 104 11.54 -7.82 5.45
N PHE A 105 12.55 -8.19 6.25
CA PHE A 105 12.96 -7.44 7.43
C PHE A 105 14.14 -6.56 7.05
N PHE A 106 13.97 -5.26 7.22
CA PHE A 106 15.08 -4.31 7.10
C PHE A 106 15.79 -4.22 8.45
N LYS A 107 17.13 -4.15 8.42
CA LYS A 107 17.98 -4.19 9.64
C LYS A 107 17.78 -2.97 10.53
N GLU A 108 17.43 -1.84 9.95
CA GLU A 108 16.96 -0.66 10.68
C GLU A 108 15.46 -0.86 10.93
N ARG A 109 14.91 -0.35 12.05
CA ARG A 109 13.48 -0.43 12.48
C ARG A 109 12.52 0.18 11.44
N VAL A 110 12.47 -0.44 10.28
CA VAL A 110 11.90 0.06 9.05
C VAL A 110 10.79 -0.91 8.77
N GLU A 111 9.58 -0.46 9.08
CA GLU A 111 8.30 -0.92 8.57
C GLU A 111 8.29 -2.37 8.07
N ARG A 112 7.61 -3.27 8.80
CA ARG A 112 7.37 -4.63 8.30
C ARG A 112 6.51 -4.58 7.03
N ARG A 113 7.12 -4.91 5.88
CA ARG A 113 6.45 -4.94 4.58
C ARG A 113 6.26 -6.38 4.10
N ILE A 114 5.09 -6.63 3.52
CA ILE A 114 4.79 -7.86 2.80
C ILE A 114 4.84 -7.58 1.30
N PHE A 115 5.60 -8.41 0.59
CA PHE A 115 5.86 -8.26 -0.83
C PHE A 115 5.20 -9.40 -1.61
N LEU A 116 4.64 -9.08 -2.77
CA LEU A 116 4.06 -10.07 -3.69
C LEU A 116 4.74 -9.95 -5.05
N PRO A 117 5.21 -11.05 -5.67
CA PRO A 117 5.81 -11.04 -7.00
C PRO A 117 4.88 -10.40 -8.04
N MET A 118 5.44 -9.62 -8.97
CA MET A 118 4.67 -8.93 -10.02
C MET A 118 3.88 -9.90 -10.91
N SER A 119 4.35 -11.15 -11.05
CA SER A 119 3.67 -12.22 -11.79
C SER A 119 2.30 -12.59 -11.23
N GLU A 120 2.01 -12.25 -9.97
CA GLU A 120 0.72 -12.51 -9.32
C GLU A 120 -0.30 -11.38 -9.57
N PHE A 121 0.08 -10.35 -10.32
CA PHE A 121 -0.78 -9.23 -10.67
C PHE A 121 -1.25 -9.32 -12.11
N LYS A 122 -2.50 -8.91 -12.33
CA LYS A 122 -2.99 -8.59 -13.66
C LYS A 122 -2.49 -7.19 -14.03
N GLN A 123 -1.64 -7.11 -15.04
CA GLN A 123 -1.19 -5.84 -15.60
C GLN A 123 -2.21 -5.30 -16.61
N ILE A 124 -2.57 -4.03 -16.45
CA ILE A 124 -3.46 -3.29 -17.35
C ILE A 124 -2.69 -2.11 -17.91
N ASN A 125 -2.61 -2.05 -19.24
CA ASN A 125 -1.93 -1.01 -20.01
C ASN A 125 -2.94 -0.11 -20.75
N ASP A 126 -4.03 0.29 -20.08
CA ASP A 126 -5.04 1.22 -20.62
C ASP A 126 -4.87 2.59 -19.95
N ALA A 127 -4.72 3.64 -20.77
CA ALA A 127 -4.50 5.00 -20.32
C ALA A 127 -5.66 5.55 -19.45
N ARG A 128 -6.90 5.11 -19.69
CA ARG A 128 -8.07 5.55 -18.92
C ARG A 128 -8.02 5.02 -17.48
N TYR A 129 -7.63 3.75 -17.33
CA TYR A 129 -7.42 3.13 -16.02
C TYR A 129 -6.28 3.83 -15.27
N LEU A 130 -5.16 4.09 -15.95
CA LEU A 130 -4.05 4.83 -15.37
C LEU A 130 -4.50 6.21 -14.87
N GLN A 131 -5.21 6.97 -15.70
CA GLN A 131 -5.70 8.30 -15.35
C GLN A 131 -6.66 8.26 -14.15
N TYR A 132 -7.59 7.32 -14.14
CA TYR A 132 -8.53 7.12 -13.03
C TYR A 132 -7.81 6.90 -11.69
N TYR A 133 -6.91 5.92 -11.62
CA TYR A 133 -6.18 5.62 -10.39
C TYR A 133 -5.19 6.72 -10.00
N GLU A 134 -4.58 7.41 -10.97
CA GLU A 134 -3.74 8.57 -10.67
C GLU A 134 -4.51 9.71 -10.01
N LEU A 135 -5.74 9.98 -10.45
CA LEU A 135 -6.61 10.98 -9.84
C LEU A 135 -6.99 10.59 -8.41
N LEU A 136 -7.31 9.31 -8.19
CA LEU A 136 -7.60 8.78 -6.86
C LEU A 136 -6.43 8.96 -5.89
N VAL A 137 -5.20 8.65 -6.31
CA VAL A 137 -4.02 8.79 -5.44
C VAL A 137 -3.64 10.26 -5.22
N LYS A 138 -3.83 11.15 -6.22
CA LYS A 138 -3.51 12.58 -6.07
C LYS A 138 -4.46 13.28 -5.10
N GLY A 139 -5.75 12.95 -5.14
CA GLY A 139 -6.77 13.53 -4.27
C GLY A 139 -7.20 14.92 -4.72
N LYS A 140 -7.75 15.00 -5.94
CA LYS A 140 -8.48 16.18 -6.40
C LYS A 140 -9.92 16.14 -5.93
#